data_AF-A0AA86MWW0-F1
#
_entry.id   AF-A0AA86MWW0-F1
#
_cell.length_a   1.000
_cell.length_b   1.000
_cell.length_c   1.000
_cell.angle_alpha   90.00
_cell.angle_beta   90.00
_cell.angle_gamma   90.00
#
_symmetry.space_group_name_H-M   'P 1'
#
loop_
_entity.id
_entity.type
_entity.pdbx_description
1 polymer ?
#
loop_
_entity_poly.entity_id
_entity_poly.type
_entity_poly.pdbx_seq_one_letter_code
_entity_poly.pdbx_strand_id
1 'polypeptide(L)' 'MRWALPGRGKRGGLRVIYYLRRHQGVIWMLTLYPKNVAESIPSHILRKIRKEIEDE' A
#
# COMPACT_ATOMS: atom_id res chain seq x y z
N MET A 1 -2.10 6.04 3.58
CA MET A 1 -1.45 7.30 3.14
C MET A 1 -2.08 7.78 1.84
N ARG A 2 -2.23 9.10 1.61
CA ARG A 2 -2.79 9.66 0.36
C ARG A 2 -1.70 10.49 -0.32
N TRP A 3 -1.18 10.02 -1.45
CA TRP A 3 -0.13 10.73 -2.19
C TRP A 3 -0.75 11.54 -3.34
N ALA A 4 -0.40 12.83 -3.44
CA ALA A 4 -0.81 13.68 -4.56
C ALA A 4 0.16 13.46 -5.73
N LEU A 5 -0.37 13.37 -6.95
CA LEU A 5 0.45 13.27 -8.15
C LEU A 5 0.44 14.61 -8.91
N PRO A 6 1.59 15.11 -9.38
CA PRO A 6 1.67 16.28 -10.24
C PRO A 6 0.80 16.10 -11.49
N GLY A 7 0.12 17.16 -11.94
CA GLY A 7 -0.71 17.12 -13.15
C GLY A 7 -2.02 16.33 -13.04
N ARG A 8 -2.37 15.78 -11.86
CA ARG A 8 -3.66 15.12 -11.61
C ARG A 8 -4.52 15.91 -10.64
N GLY A 9 -5.80 16.08 -10.99
CA GLY A 9 -6.80 16.74 -10.13
C GLY A 9 -7.04 16.01 -8.81
N LYS A 10 -7.87 16.61 -7.93
CA LYS A 10 -8.13 16.15 -6.54
C LYS A 10 -8.37 14.64 -6.35
N ARG A 11 -8.93 13.96 -7.36
CA ARG A 11 -9.23 12.50 -7.33
C ARG A 11 -8.11 11.59 -7.85
N GLY A 12 -7.08 12.12 -8.50
CA GLY A 12 -6.07 11.34 -9.22
C GLY A 12 -4.85 10.88 -8.40
N GLY A 13 -4.86 11.04 -7.08
CA GLY A 13 -3.77 10.60 -6.21
C GLY A 13 -3.60 9.07 -6.14
N LEU A 14 -2.50 8.63 -5.54
CA LEU A 14 -2.21 7.21 -5.31
C LEU A 14 -2.67 6.76 -3.92
N ARG A 15 -3.09 5.49 -3.84
CA ARG A 15 -3.09 4.72 -2.61
C ARG A 15 -1.75 4.01 -2.48
N VAL A 16 -1.10 4.21 -1.34
CA VAL A 16 0.12 3.51 -0.96
C VAL A 16 -0.22 2.61 0.21
N ILE A 17 0.11 1.33 0.07
CA ILE A 17 -0.04 0.32 1.12
C ILE A 17 1.36 -0.08 1.58
N TYR A 18 1.57 0.01 2.89
CA TYR A 18 2.84 -0.25 3.53
C TYR A 18 2.63 -1.02 4.83
N TYR A 19 3.67 -1.73 5.25
CA TYR A 19 3.77 -2.39 6.54
C TYR A 19 4.92 -1.75 7.33
N LEU A 20 4.66 -1.42 8.60
CA LEU A 20 5.64 -0.78 9.48
C LEU A 20 6.14 -1.81 10.50
N ARG A 21 7.42 -2.19 10.40
CA ARG A 21 8.08 -3.04 11.39
C ARG A 21 8.78 -2.18 12.43
N ARG A 22 8.00 -1.74 13.43
CA ARG A 22 8.43 -0.81 14.50
C ARG A 22 9.77 -1.18 15.16
N HIS A 23 9.97 -2.47 15.45
CA HIS A 23 11.16 -2.95 16.16
C HIS A 23 12.47 -2.80 15.36
N GLN A 24 12.39 -2.75 14.02
CA GLN A 24 13.55 -2.60 13.15
C GLN A 24 13.63 -1.20 12.53
N GLY A 25 12.65 -0.32 12.77
CA GLY A 25 12.58 0.98 12.12
C GLY A 25 12.35 0.92 10.60
N VAL A 26 11.96 -0.24 10.06
CA VAL A 26 11.82 -0.47 8.61
C VAL A 26 10.36 -0.26 8.18
N ILE A 27 10.20 0.45 7.05
CA ILE A 27 8.92 0.60 6.35
C ILE A 27 8.99 -0.24 5.07
N TRP A 28 8.13 -1.24 4.96
CA TRP A 28 7.99 -2.06 3.77
C TRP A 28 6.87 -1.52 2.90
N MET A 29 7.19 -1.18 1.65
CA MET A 29 6.19 -0.72 0.67
C MET A 29 5.64 -1.94 -0.08
N LEU A 30 4.37 -2.27 0.15
CA LEU A 30 3.78 -3.50 -0.39
C LEU A 30 3.27 -3.29 -1.82
N THR A 31 2.54 -2.20 -2.04
CA THR A 31 1.98 -1.88 -3.36
C THR A 31 1.48 -0.43 -3.43
N LEU A 32 1.28 0.05 -4.66
CA LEU A 32 0.84 1.40 -4.99
C LEU A 32 -0.07 1.39 -6.22
N TYR A 33 -1.21 2.07 -6.14
CA TYR A 33 -2.20 2.10 -7.23
C TYR A 33 -3.03 3.38 -7.26
N PRO A 34 -3.51 3.82 -8.44
CA PRO A 34 -4.37 5.00 -8.54
C PRO A 34 -5.70 4.83 -7.80
N LYS A 35 -6.22 5.92 -7.23
CA LYS A 35 -7.46 5.87 -6.43
C LYS A 35 -8.70 5.39 -7.20
N ASN A 36 -8.70 5.50 -8.52
CA ASN A 36 -9.80 5.12 -9.40
C ASN A 36 -9.71 3.70 -9.96
N VAL A 37 -8.63 2.97 -9.71
CA VAL A 37 -8.41 1.62 -10.30
C VAL A 37 -9.01 0.51 -9.44
N ALA A 38 -8.93 0.64 -8.12
CA ALA A 38 -9.53 -0.31 -7.19
C ALA A 38 -10.01 0.42 -5.94
N GLU A 39 -11.13 0.02 -5.36
CA GLU A 39 -11.62 0.61 -4.11
C GLU A 39 -10.86 0.06 -2.89
N SER A 40 -10.65 -1.26 -2.86
CA SER A 40 -9.97 -1.98 -1.79
C SER A 40 -9.17 -3.15 -2.35
N ILE A 41 -8.11 -3.55 -1.63
CA ILE A 41 -7.40 -4.80 -1.91
C ILE A 41 -8.12 -5.93 -1.16
N PRO A 42 -8.44 -7.05 -1.82
CA PRO A 42 -9.05 -8.19 -1.16
C PRO A 42 -8.21 -8.68 0.04
N SER A 43 -8.89 -8.97 1.15
CA SER A 43 -8.25 -9.39 2.41
C SER A 43 -7.39 -10.64 2.27
N HIS A 44 -7.74 -11.56 1.35
CA HIS A 44 -6.96 -12.75 1.08
C HIS A 44 -5.57 -12.44 0.49
N ILE A 45 -5.43 -11.38 -0.31
CA ILE A 45 -4.14 -10.93 -0.84
C ILE A 45 -3.29 -10.35 0.29
N LEU A 46 -3.89 -9.53 1.15
CA LEU A 46 -3.19 -8.96 2.32
C LEU A 46 -2.69 -10.05 3.27
N ARG A 47 -3.47 -11.13 3.48
CA ARG A 47 -3.03 -12.29 4.27
C ARG A 47 -1.84 -13.01 3.65
N LYS A 48 -1.83 -13.18 2.33
CA LYS A 48 -0.67 -13.78 1.62
C LYS A 48 0.57 -12.93 1.81
N ILE A 49 0.48 -11.62 1.54
CA ILE A 49 1.62 -10.69 1.71
C ILE A 49 2.16 -10.71 3.14
N ARG A 50 1.27 -10.72 4.15
CA ARG A 50 1.69 -10.83 5.55
C ARG A 50 2.46 -12.11 5.83
N LYS A 51 2.01 -13.24 5.29
CA LYS A 51 2.65 -14.54 5.51
C LYS A 51 4.07 -14.56 4.95
N GLU A 52 4.24 -14.12 3.71
CA GLU A 52 5.57 -14.04 3.07
C GLU A 52 6.55 -13.14 3.84
N ILE A 53 6.06 -12.10 4.54
CA ILE A 53 6.90 -11.21 5.36
C ILE A 53 7.23 -11.81 6.74
N GLU A 54 6.35 -12.66 7.29
CA GLU A 54 6.60 -13.33 8.58
C GLU A 54 7.54 -14.53 8.44
N ASP A 55 7.61 -15.13 7.24
CA ASP A 55 8.50 -16.25 6.91
C ASP A 55 9.96 -15.78 6.61
N GLU A 56 10.26 -14.48 6.76
CA GLU A 56 11.59 -13.84 6.58
C GLU A 56 12.19 -13.28 7.90
#